data_AF-A0A401Q2D7-F1
#
_entry.id   AF-A0A401Q2D7-F1
#
_cell.length_a   1.000
_cell.length_b   1.000
_cell.length_c   1.000
_cell.angle_alpha   90.00
_cell.angle_beta   90.00
_cell.angle_gamma   90.00
#
_symmetry.space_group_name_H-M   'P 1'
#
loop_
_entity.id
_entity.type
_entity.pdbx_description
1 polymer ?
#
loop_
_entity_poly.entity_id
_entity_poly.type
_entity_poly.pdbx_seq_one_letter_code
_entity_poly.pdbx_strand_id
1 'polypeptide(L)'
;MAARGSGSSKSVSKDEFVKIRKRDLERLTTETMQIKDFLPKILNGEFLESFHQREAAEATLEKREQENEQLRLDCDHFKARLKIAQADCQKEREEKLASRLQLNEARQQLLQQAEYCTEMGAAVCTLLWRVSSNEESVKFILGGSKAEKFFNIVGQTIESFVKSLDGSVKEQQNLDSDENQFVLAMAGIVTSKSHS
;
A
#
# COMPACT_ATOMS: atom_id res chain seq x y z
N MET A 1 -99.25 -87.69 21.17
CA MET A 1 -98.56 -88.95 21.53
C MET A 1 -97.08 -88.66 21.67
N ALA A 2 -96.52 -89.10 22.78
CA ALA A 2 -95.15 -88.86 23.20
C ALA A 2 -94.18 -89.89 22.62
N ALA A 3 -92.94 -89.46 22.35
CA ALA A 3 -91.66 -90.07 22.77
C ALA A 3 -90.52 -89.22 22.16
N ARG A 4 -89.69 -88.50 22.92
CA ARG A 4 -88.49 -88.95 23.67
C ARG A 4 -87.57 -89.82 22.78
N GLY A 5 -86.27 -89.60 22.67
CA GLY A 5 -85.30 -88.73 23.34
C GLY A 5 -83.98 -88.85 22.56
N SER A 6 -82.99 -87.97 22.77
CA SER A 6 -81.75 -88.26 23.53
C SER A 6 -80.74 -87.22 23.03
N GLY A 7 -80.21 -86.32 23.88
CA GLY A 7 -78.92 -86.52 24.56
C GLY A 7 -77.77 -86.34 23.55
N SER A 8 -76.82 -85.41 23.69
CA SER A 8 -76.03 -85.12 24.90
C SER A 8 -75.15 -83.86 24.71
N SER A 9 -74.98 -83.12 25.82
CA SER A 9 -73.76 -82.41 26.32
C SER A 9 -72.89 -81.58 25.36
N LYS A 10 -72.70 -80.26 25.55
CA LYS A 10 -71.70 -79.59 26.46
C LYS A 10 -70.29 -80.20 26.30
N SER A 11 -69.18 -79.49 26.02
CA SER A 11 -68.76 -78.17 26.51
C SER A 11 -67.30 -77.83 26.09
N VAL A 12 -66.93 -76.55 26.26
CA VAL A 12 -65.59 -75.96 26.57
C VAL A 12 -64.71 -75.42 25.42
N SER A 13 -64.32 -74.17 25.64
CA SER A 13 -63.42 -73.22 24.98
C SER A 13 -62.36 -73.77 24.03
N LYS A 14 -62.41 -73.32 22.78
CA LYS A 14 -61.36 -73.50 21.79
C LYS A 14 -60.52 -72.23 21.73
N ASP A 15 -59.21 -72.38 21.91
CA ASP A 15 -58.20 -71.54 21.27
C ASP A 15 -58.70 -71.08 19.89
N GLU A 16 -58.67 -69.78 19.65
CA GLU A 16 -59.22 -69.16 18.44
C GLU A 16 -58.28 -69.45 17.25
N PHE A 17 -58.34 -70.69 16.76
CA PHE A 17 -57.53 -71.14 15.63
C PHE A 17 -58.19 -70.72 14.31
N VAL A 18 -57.45 -69.92 13.53
CA VAL A 18 -57.82 -69.59 12.16
C VAL A 18 -57.48 -70.77 11.24
N LYS A 19 -58.49 -71.34 10.58
CA LYS A 19 -58.31 -72.49 9.67
C LYS A 19 -57.92 -72.01 8.28
N ILE A 20 -56.64 -72.19 7.93
CA ILE A 20 -56.10 -71.83 6.62
C ILE A 20 -56.13 -73.06 5.70
N ARG A 21 -56.40 -72.85 4.40
CA ARG A 21 -56.32 -73.93 3.41
C ARG A 21 -54.85 -74.27 3.17
N LYS A 22 -54.50 -75.55 3.25
CA LYS A 22 -53.15 -76.07 3.06
C LYS A 22 -52.46 -75.52 1.78
N ARG A 23 -53.19 -75.47 0.67
CA ARG A 23 -52.75 -74.90 -0.61
C ARG A 23 -52.27 -73.45 -0.54
N ASP A 24 -52.90 -72.63 0.29
CA ASP A 24 -52.57 -71.20 0.38
C ASP A 24 -51.29 -71.00 1.21
N LEU A 25 -51.11 -71.82 2.25
CA LEU A 25 -49.87 -71.86 3.04
C LEU A 25 -48.69 -72.39 2.22
N GLU A 26 -48.91 -73.44 1.42
CA GLU A 26 -47.91 -74.01 0.52
C GLU A 26 -47.47 -72.98 -0.54
N ARG A 27 -48.44 -72.28 -1.16
CA ARG A 27 -48.16 -71.21 -2.11
C ARG A 27 -47.32 -70.09 -1.47
N LEU A 28 -47.73 -69.59 -0.29
CA LEU A 28 -46.98 -68.56 0.42
C LEU A 28 -45.55 -69.02 0.75
N THR A 29 -45.39 -70.29 1.14
CA THR A 29 -44.07 -70.87 1.41
C THR A 29 -43.20 -70.87 0.16
N THR A 30 -43.76 -71.24 -1.01
CA THR A 30 -43.01 -71.22 -2.28
C THR A 30 -42.64 -69.81 -2.73
N GLU A 31 -43.55 -68.83 -2.62
CA GLU A 31 -43.28 -67.43 -2.96
C GLU A 31 -42.21 -66.85 -2.02
N THR A 32 -42.28 -67.17 -0.72
CA THR A 32 -41.28 -66.76 0.27
C THR A 32 -39.92 -67.41 0.02
N MET A 33 -39.88 -68.69 -0.34
CA MET A 33 -38.64 -69.38 -0.71
C MET A 33 -38.02 -68.77 -1.97
N GLN A 34 -38.82 -68.48 -3.01
CA GLN A 34 -38.33 -67.83 -4.22
C GLN A 34 -37.73 -66.46 -3.91
N ILE A 35 -38.42 -65.62 -3.13
CA ILE A 35 -37.89 -64.31 -2.74
C ILE A 35 -36.57 -64.47 -1.99
N LYS A 36 -36.49 -65.41 -1.05
CA LYS A 36 -35.26 -65.70 -0.30
C LYS A 36 -34.11 -66.15 -1.21
N ASP A 37 -34.39 -66.89 -2.27
CA ASP A 37 -33.39 -67.39 -3.22
C ASP A 37 -32.96 -66.33 -4.24
N PHE A 38 -33.86 -65.39 -4.58
CA PHE A 38 -33.58 -64.32 -5.55
C PHE A 38 -32.96 -63.07 -4.91
N LEU A 39 -33.30 -62.74 -3.66
CA LEU A 39 -32.87 -61.50 -3.01
C LEU A 39 -31.33 -61.35 -2.96
N PRO A 40 -30.52 -62.37 -2.58
CA PRO A 40 -29.06 -62.25 -2.54
C PRO A 40 -28.40 -62.11 -3.92
N LYS A 41 -29.10 -62.50 -5.00
CA LYS A 41 -28.62 -62.34 -6.39
C LYS A 41 -28.77 -60.91 -6.89
N ILE A 42 -29.68 -60.15 -6.28
CA ILE A 42 -29.99 -58.75 -6.63
C ILE A 42 -29.29 -57.81 -5.64
N LEU A 43 -29.44 -58.05 -4.35
CA LEU A 43 -28.76 -57.34 -3.25
C LEU A 43 -27.49 -58.11 -2.88
N ASN A 44 -26.58 -58.24 -3.84
CA ASN A 44 -25.28 -58.85 -3.59
C ASN A 44 -24.33 -57.84 -2.92
N GLY A 45 -23.22 -58.35 -2.36
CA GLY A 45 -22.23 -57.51 -1.66
C GLY A 45 -21.62 -56.43 -2.56
N GLU A 46 -21.44 -56.71 -3.85
CA GLU A 46 -20.92 -55.76 -4.85
C GLU A 46 -21.88 -54.57 -5.07
N PHE A 47 -23.19 -54.82 -5.13
CA PHE A 47 -24.20 -53.77 -5.24
C PHE A 47 -24.19 -52.87 -3.99
N LEU A 48 -24.15 -53.44 -2.79
CA LEU A 48 -24.06 -52.68 -1.54
C LEU A 48 -22.74 -51.88 -1.45
N GLU A 49 -21.62 -52.48 -1.87
CA GLU A 49 -20.33 -51.80 -1.91
C GLU A 49 -20.35 -50.63 -2.90
N SER A 50 -20.95 -50.80 -4.08
CA SER A 50 -21.10 -49.72 -5.06
C SER A 50 -21.94 -48.55 -4.53
N PHE A 51 -22.95 -48.84 -3.69
CA PHE A 51 -23.76 -47.82 -3.04
C PHE A 51 -22.96 -47.03 -2.00
N HIS A 52 -22.19 -47.71 -1.15
CA HIS A 52 -21.29 -47.07 -0.19
C HIS A 52 -20.17 -46.27 -0.88
N GLN A 53 -19.61 -46.79 -1.97
CA GLN A 53 -18.63 -46.06 -2.78
C GLN A 53 -19.22 -44.79 -3.39
N ARG A 54 -20.47 -44.85 -3.88
CA ARG A 54 -21.19 -43.68 -4.38
C ARG A 54 -21.43 -42.64 -3.29
N GLU A 55 -21.87 -43.06 -2.11
CA GLU A 55 -22.09 -42.16 -0.96
C GLU A 55 -20.79 -41.47 -0.52
N ALA A 56 -19.68 -42.21 -0.46
CA ALA A 56 -18.37 -41.64 -0.17
C ALA A 56 -17.87 -40.67 -1.27
N ALA A 57 -18.14 -40.98 -2.53
CA ALA A 57 -17.82 -40.10 -3.66
C ALA A 57 -18.65 -38.82 -3.63
N GLU A 58 -19.94 -38.90 -3.30
CA GLU A 58 -20.85 -37.76 -3.16
C GLU A 58 -20.41 -36.82 -2.02
N ALA A 59 -20.08 -37.36 -0.85
CA ALA A 59 -19.54 -36.57 0.27
C ALA A 59 -18.20 -35.91 -0.08
N THR A 60 -17.35 -36.59 -0.85
CA THR A 60 -16.07 -36.02 -1.30
C THR A 60 -16.31 -34.90 -2.32
N LEU A 61 -17.27 -35.07 -3.22
CA LEU A 61 -17.63 -34.08 -4.23
C LEU A 61 -18.19 -32.81 -3.57
N GLU A 62 -19.10 -32.94 -2.61
CA GLU A 62 -19.65 -31.80 -1.87
C GLU A 62 -18.54 -30.99 -1.17
N LYS A 63 -17.59 -31.68 -0.52
CA LYS A 63 -16.44 -31.03 0.09
C LYS A 63 -15.58 -30.27 -0.93
N ARG A 64 -15.36 -30.87 -2.11
CA ARG A 64 -14.57 -30.23 -3.18
C ARG A 64 -15.30 -29.04 -3.79
N GLU A 65 -16.62 -29.07 -3.90
CA GLU A 65 -17.43 -27.94 -4.36
C GLU A 65 -17.33 -26.76 -3.38
N GLN A 66 -17.41 -27.02 -2.08
CA GLN A 66 -17.23 -25.99 -1.05
C GLN A 66 -15.82 -25.37 -1.10
N GLU A 67 -14.78 -26.20 -1.21
CA GLU A 67 -13.39 -25.72 -1.37
C GLU A 67 -13.23 -24.89 -2.66
N ASN A 68 -13.86 -25.30 -3.76
CA ASN A 68 -13.81 -24.58 -5.02
C ASN A 68 -14.47 -23.20 -4.93
N GLU A 69 -15.66 -23.11 -4.33
CA GLU A 69 -16.34 -21.82 -4.16
C GLU A 69 -15.54 -20.90 -3.24
N GLN A 70 -14.94 -21.42 -2.17
CA GLN A 70 -14.06 -20.63 -1.31
C GLN A 70 -12.85 -20.09 -2.08
N LEU A 71 -12.18 -20.92 -2.88
CA LEU A 71 -11.07 -20.48 -3.72
C LEU A 71 -11.51 -19.43 -4.75
N ARG A 72 -12.72 -19.55 -5.30
CA ARG A 72 -13.27 -18.58 -6.24
C ARG A 72 -13.47 -17.21 -5.60
N LEU A 73 -14.06 -17.19 -4.40
CA LEU A 73 -14.24 -15.96 -3.61
C LEU A 73 -12.89 -15.31 -3.26
N ASP A 74 -11.91 -16.12 -2.86
CA ASP A 74 -10.56 -15.63 -2.57
C ASP A 74 -9.89 -15.04 -3.82
N CYS A 75 -10.00 -15.72 -4.97
CA CYS A 75 -9.51 -15.23 -6.25
C CYS A 75 -10.12 -13.87 -6.61
N ASP A 76 -11.44 -13.71 -6.46
CA ASP A 76 -12.13 -12.46 -6.75
C ASP A 76 -11.71 -11.34 -5.79
N HIS A 77 -11.57 -11.65 -4.51
CA HIS A 77 -11.07 -10.70 -3.51
C HIS A 77 -9.64 -10.24 -3.80
N PHE A 78 -8.72 -11.16 -4.09
CA PHE A 78 -7.35 -10.81 -4.44
C PHE A 78 -7.27 -10.00 -5.73
N LYS A 79 -8.09 -10.34 -6.74
CA LYS A 79 -8.17 -9.60 -7.99
C LYS A 79 -8.68 -8.18 -7.79
N ALA A 80 -9.68 -7.98 -6.92
CA ALA A 80 -10.17 -6.66 -6.55
C ALA A 80 -9.08 -5.84 -5.85
N ARG A 81 -8.39 -6.42 -4.86
CA ARG A 81 -7.28 -5.78 -4.14
C ARG A 81 -6.13 -5.40 -5.06
N LEU A 82 -5.76 -6.28 -6.00
CA LEU A 82 -4.70 -6.01 -6.96
C LEU A 82 -5.07 -4.84 -7.89
N LYS A 83 -6.32 -4.77 -8.37
CA LYS A 83 -6.78 -3.64 -9.18
C LYS A 83 -6.70 -2.31 -8.42
N ILE A 84 -7.11 -2.30 -7.15
CA ILE A 84 -7.02 -1.09 -6.30
C ILE A 84 -5.56 -0.68 -6.13
N ALA A 85 -4.69 -1.61 -5.70
CA ALA A 85 -3.27 -1.33 -5.51
C ALA A 85 -2.57 -0.87 -6.79
N GLN A 86 -2.96 -1.41 -7.95
CA GLN A 86 -2.45 -0.98 -9.24
C GLN A 86 -2.88 0.45 -9.59
N ALA A 87 -4.14 0.81 -9.34
CA ALA A 87 -4.64 2.16 -9.56
C ALA A 87 -3.93 3.18 -8.65
N ASP A 88 -3.75 2.83 -7.37
CA ASP A 88 -3.05 3.69 -6.41
C ASP A 88 -1.58 3.88 -6.80
N CYS A 89 -0.88 2.81 -7.18
CA CYS A 89 0.51 2.88 -7.64
C CYS A 89 0.67 3.76 -8.89
N GLN A 90 -0.27 3.66 -9.83
CA GLN A 90 -0.25 4.50 -11.03
C GLN A 90 -0.47 5.97 -10.68
N LYS A 91 -1.42 6.27 -9.81
CA LYS A 91 -1.69 7.63 -9.33
C LYS A 91 -0.48 8.22 -8.60
N GLU A 92 0.11 7.48 -7.66
CA GLU A 92 1.29 7.92 -6.92
C GLU A 92 2.48 8.19 -7.86
N ARG A 93 2.65 7.35 -8.90
CA ARG A 93 3.67 7.56 -9.92
C ARG A 93 3.47 8.87 -10.68
N GLU A 94 2.24 9.20 -11.07
CA GLU A 94 1.91 10.45 -11.76
C GLU A 94 2.17 11.67 -10.88
N GLU A 95 1.72 11.64 -9.62
CA GLU A 95 1.95 12.71 -8.64
C GLU A 95 3.45 12.93 -8.35
N LYS A 96 4.22 11.83 -8.24
CA LYS A 96 5.67 11.89 -8.05
C LYS A 96 6.38 12.50 -9.25
N LEU A 97 5.94 12.16 -10.47
CA LEU A 97 6.50 12.76 -11.69
C LEU A 97 6.20 14.26 -11.74
N ALA A 98 4.96 14.66 -11.45
CA ALA A 98 4.57 16.07 -11.41
C ALA A 98 5.38 16.87 -10.39
N SER A 99 5.52 16.35 -9.17
CA SER A 99 6.29 16.98 -8.10
C SER A 99 7.77 17.12 -8.47
N ARG A 100 8.34 16.11 -9.14
CA ARG A 100 9.75 16.15 -9.58
C ARG A 100 9.98 17.19 -10.67
N LEU A 101 9.01 17.40 -11.57
CA LEU A 101 9.09 18.44 -12.59
C LEU A 101 9.09 19.83 -11.93
N GLN A 102 8.16 20.09 -11.01
CA GLN A 102 8.11 21.35 -10.27
C GLN A 102 9.40 21.62 -9.47
N LEU A 103 9.95 20.60 -8.81
CA LEU A 103 11.20 20.73 -8.07
C LEU A 103 12.39 21.04 -8.98
N ASN A 104 12.42 20.45 -10.18
CA ASN A 104 13.47 20.75 -11.16
C ASN A 104 13.35 22.19 -11.66
N GLU A 105 12.14 22.64 -11.99
CA GLU A 105 11.88 24.02 -12.41
C GLU A 105 12.28 25.03 -11.32
N ALA A 106 11.85 24.81 -10.08
CA ALA A 106 12.22 25.67 -8.95
C ALA A 106 13.74 25.68 -8.71
N ARG A 107 14.40 24.52 -8.83
CA ARG A 107 15.87 24.43 -8.73
C ARG A 107 16.55 25.23 -9.84
N GLN A 108 16.07 25.13 -11.07
CA GLN A 108 16.62 25.88 -12.20
C GLN A 108 16.45 27.39 -12.00
N GLN A 109 15.29 27.83 -11.50
CA GLN A 109 15.05 29.23 -11.15
C GLN A 109 16.01 29.73 -10.07
N LEU A 110 16.25 28.93 -9.01
CA LEU A 110 17.21 29.27 -7.96
C LEU A 110 18.66 29.35 -8.48
N LEU A 111 19.05 28.45 -9.39
CA LEU A 111 20.37 28.50 -10.02
C LEU A 111 20.55 29.78 -10.85
N GLN A 112 19.55 30.12 -11.69
CA GLN A 112 19.56 31.36 -12.45
C GLN A 112 19.59 32.59 -11.54
N GLN A 113 18.88 32.57 -10.42
CA GLN A 113 18.91 33.66 -9.45
C GLN A 113 20.28 33.78 -8.78
N ALA A 114 20.94 32.67 -8.45
CA ALA A 114 22.28 32.68 -7.88
C ALA A 114 23.31 33.23 -8.88
N GLU A 115 23.23 32.82 -10.14
CA GLU A 115 24.07 33.35 -11.23
C GLU A 115 23.85 34.85 -11.40
N TYR A 116 22.59 35.30 -11.51
CA TYR A 116 22.25 36.71 -11.63
C TYR A 116 22.76 37.54 -10.43
N CYS A 117 22.54 37.06 -9.20
CA CYS A 117 23.03 37.73 -8.00
C CYS A 117 24.56 37.83 -7.96
N THR A 118 25.25 36.81 -8.47
CA THR A 118 26.72 36.79 -8.55
C THR A 118 27.23 37.79 -9.59
N GLU A 119 26.65 37.79 -10.79
CA GLU A 119 27.00 38.74 -11.86
C GLU A 119 26.71 40.19 -11.44
N MET A 120 25.52 40.42 -10.87
CA MET A 120 25.12 41.72 -10.35
C MET A 120 26.05 42.16 -9.21
N GLY A 121 26.38 41.26 -8.28
CA GLY A 121 27.31 41.51 -7.19
C GLY A 121 28.69 41.94 -7.70
N ALA A 122 29.24 41.20 -8.67
CA ALA A 122 30.53 41.54 -9.29
C ALA A 122 30.50 42.91 -9.99
N ALA A 123 29.42 43.23 -10.72
CA ALA A 123 29.24 44.53 -11.36
C ALA A 123 29.17 45.68 -10.32
N VAL A 124 28.39 45.49 -9.25
CA VAL A 124 28.27 46.47 -8.16
C VAL A 124 29.60 46.64 -7.42
N CYS A 125 30.32 45.57 -7.10
CA CYS A 125 31.64 45.65 -6.48
C CYS A 125 32.64 46.40 -7.38
N THR A 126 32.62 46.14 -8.68
CA THR A 126 33.46 46.86 -9.65
C THR A 126 33.14 48.35 -9.70
N LEU A 127 31.85 48.72 -9.67
CA LEU A 127 31.43 50.12 -9.63
C LEU A 127 31.83 50.78 -8.31
N LEU A 128 31.61 50.10 -7.17
CA LEU A 128 32.02 50.57 -5.85
C LEU A 128 33.53 50.82 -5.79
N TRP A 129 34.33 49.91 -6.33
CA TRP A 129 35.78 50.07 -6.41
C TRP A 129 36.22 51.30 -7.22
N ARG A 130 35.58 51.55 -8.38
CA ARG A 130 35.87 52.76 -9.17
C ARG A 130 35.47 54.03 -8.44
N VAL A 131 34.32 54.00 -7.79
CA VAL A 131 33.78 55.13 -7.05
C VAL A 131 34.60 55.42 -5.78
N SER A 132 35.10 54.39 -5.10
CA SER A 132 35.96 54.53 -3.92
C SER A 132 37.29 55.21 -4.22
N SER A 133 37.80 55.04 -5.44
CA SER A 133 39.05 55.64 -5.88
C SER A 133 38.92 57.12 -6.27
N ASN A 134 37.70 57.68 -6.25
CA ASN A 134 37.42 59.08 -6.54
C ASN A 134 36.95 59.84 -5.29
N GLU A 135 37.80 60.74 -4.79
CA GLU A 135 37.56 61.50 -3.55
C GLU A 135 36.28 62.36 -3.58
N GLU A 136 35.93 62.97 -4.71
CA GLU A 136 34.68 63.74 -4.84
C GLU A 136 33.44 62.86 -4.76
N SER A 137 33.51 61.66 -5.35
CA SER A 137 32.41 60.69 -5.32
C SER A 137 32.23 60.09 -3.92
N VAL A 138 33.33 59.85 -3.21
CA VAL A 138 33.34 59.43 -1.80
C VAL A 138 32.72 60.51 -0.91
N LYS A 139 33.08 61.79 -1.09
CA LYS A 139 32.46 62.91 -0.36
C LYS A 139 30.94 63.00 -0.62
N PHE A 140 30.50 62.76 -1.85
CA PHE A 140 29.08 62.76 -2.21
C PHE A 140 28.30 61.60 -1.54
N ILE A 141 28.87 60.38 -1.53
CA ILE A 141 28.26 59.21 -0.88
C ILE A 141 28.15 59.41 0.63
N LEU A 142 29.22 59.91 1.24
CA LEU A 142 29.29 60.13 2.68
C LEU A 142 28.48 61.37 3.13
N GLY A 143 28.20 62.31 2.23
CA GLY A 143 27.36 63.48 2.49
C GLY A 143 25.87 63.26 2.21
N GLY A 144 25.49 62.13 1.58
CA GLY A 144 24.11 61.83 1.19
C GLY A 144 23.27 61.12 2.26
N SER A 145 21.94 61.16 2.09
CA SER A 145 20.96 60.54 3.00
C SER A 145 20.99 59.00 3.05
N LYS A 146 21.84 58.35 2.25
CA LYS A 146 22.00 56.89 2.19
C LYS A 146 23.32 56.40 2.80
N ALA A 147 24.12 57.28 3.41
CA ALA A 147 25.40 56.93 4.02
C ALA A 147 25.27 55.81 5.07
N GLU A 148 24.21 55.83 5.89
CA GLU A 148 23.95 54.79 6.90
C GLU A 148 23.77 53.39 6.28
N LYS A 149 23.04 53.28 5.16
CA LYS A 149 22.85 52.02 4.43
C LYS A 149 24.15 51.54 3.79
N PHE A 150 24.96 52.48 3.28
CA PHE A 150 26.28 52.18 2.76
C PHE A 150 27.19 51.61 3.85
N PHE A 151 27.26 52.25 5.02
CA PHE A 151 28.05 51.76 6.16
C PHE A 151 27.59 50.38 6.65
N ASN A 152 26.28 50.11 6.67
CA ASN A 152 25.77 48.80 7.06
C ASN A 152 26.20 47.71 6.07
N ILE A 153 26.14 47.98 4.76
CA ILE A 153 26.62 47.05 3.72
C ILE A 153 28.13 46.84 3.86
N VAL A 154 28.92 47.92 4.01
CA VAL A 154 30.37 47.83 4.20
C VAL A 154 30.71 47.02 5.45
N GLY A 155 30.02 47.26 6.56
CA GLY A 155 30.20 46.54 7.81
C GLY A 155 29.90 45.06 7.68
N GLN A 156 28.79 44.69 7.03
CA GLN A 156 28.44 43.29 6.77
C GLN A 156 29.44 42.60 5.82
N THR A 157 29.95 43.31 4.81
CA THR A 157 30.98 42.79 3.90
C THR A 157 32.28 42.52 4.63
N ILE A 158 32.75 43.46 5.47
CA ILE A 158 33.96 43.29 6.29
C ILE A 158 33.76 42.15 7.30
N GLU A 159 32.62 42.08 7.99
CA GLU A 159 32.31 41.02 8.95
C GLU A 159 32.28 39.64 8.29
N SER A 160 31.66 39.54 7.11
CA SER A 160 31.62 38.30 6.32
C SER A 160 33.01 37.88 5.86
N PHE A 161 33.84 38.82 5.44
CA PHE A 161 35.22 38.57 5.02
C PHE A 161 36.09 38.08 6.20
N VAL A 162 35.96 38.71 7.37
CA VAL A 162 36.66 38.25 8.60
C VAL A 162 36.21 36.84 9.00
N LYS A 163 34.90 36.54 8.91
CA LYS A 163 34.37 35.19 9.18
C LYS A 163 34.87 34.14 8.18
N SER A 164 35.07 34.49 6.91
CA SER A 164 35.64 33.54 5.93
C SER A 164 37.12 33.26 6.20
N LEU A 165 37.86 34.24 6.73
CA LEU A 165 39.26 34.08 7.13
C LEU A 165 39.43 33.14 8.34
N ASP A 166 38.49 33.17 9.30
CA ASP A 166 38.53 32.31 10.51
C ASP A 166 38.29 30.81 10.20
N GLY A 167 37.64 30.48 9.08
CA GLY A 167 37.34 29.10 8.68
C GLY A 167 38.38 28.42 7.77
N SER A 168 39.21 29.19 7.06
CA SER A 168 40.20 28.67 6.11
C SER A 168 41.60 28.59 6.73
N VAL A 169 41.97 27.41 7.22
CA VAL A 169 43.32 27.13 7.72
C VAL A 169 44.33 27.12 6.55
N LYS A 170 45.18 28.16 6.51
CA LYS A 170 46.64 28.13 6.19
C LYS A 170 47.19 27.89 4.76
N GLU A 171 46.47 28.09 3.67
CA GLU A 171 47.14 28.05 2.34
C GLU A 171 47.00 29.38 1.57
N GLN A 172 48.15 30.06 1.41
CA GLN A 172 48.42 31.24 0.58
C GLN A 172 47.33 32.33 0.53
N GLN A 173 47.24 33.15 1.59
CA GLN A 173 46.65 34.48 1.47
C GLN A 173 47.62 35.37 0.67
N ASN A 174 47.35 35.56 -0.62
CA ASN A 174 47.91 36.68 -1.37
C ASN A 174 47.36 37.98 -0.72
N LEU A 175 48.17 38.61 0.13
CA LEU A 175 47.86 39.92 0.72
C LEU A 175 47.62 41.00 -0.35
N ASP A 176 48.05 40.73 -1.59
CA ASP A 176 47.85 41.57 -2.78
C ASP A 176 46.67 41.12 -3.65
N SER A 177 45.76 40.30 -3.12
CA SER A 177 44.49 39.96 -3.78
C SER A 177 43.64 41.21 -3.98
N ASP A 178 43.02 41.33 -5.17
CA ASP A 178 42.05 42.37 -5.49
C ASP A 178 40.92 42.45 -4.44
N GLU A 179 40.57 41.33 -3.80
CA GLU A 179 39.58 41.25 -2.73
C GLU A 179 40.07 41.91 -1.42
N ASN A 180 41.34 41.71 -1.05
CA ASN A 180 41.95 42.36 0.11
C ASN A 180 42.03 43.87 -0.09
N GLN A 181 42.51 44.30 -1.27
CA GLN A 181 42.58 45.71 -1.60
C GLN A 181 41.19 46.36 -1.62
N PHE A 182 40.17 45.66 -2.12
CA PHE A 182 38.77 46.09 -2.08
C PHE A 182 38.24 46.28 -0.66
N VAL A 183 38.40 45.28 0.21
CA VAL A 183 37.95 45.34 1.62
C VAL A 183 38.69 46.44 2.39
N LEU A 184 39.99 46.61 2.16
CA LEU A 184 40.80 47.68 2.76
C LEU A 184 40.40 49.07 2.26
N ALA A 185 40.13 49.24 0.97
CA ALA A 185 39.65 50.52 0.43
C ALA A 185 38.28 50.87 1.02
N MET A 186 37.37 49.89 1.14
CA MET A 186 36.08 50.07 1.79
C MET A 186 36.22 50.48 3.26
N ALA A 187 37.12 49.84 4.02
CA ALA A 187 37.43 50.23 5.40
C ALA A 187 38.06 51.65 5.48
N GLY A 188 38.87 52.02 4.48
CA GLY A 188 39.46 53.35 4.34
C GLY A 188 38.43 54.45 4.09
N ILE A 189 37.41 54.18 3.25
CA ILE A 189 36.28 55.09 3.03
C ILE A 189 35.53 55.35 4.35
N VAL A 190 35.31 54.32 5.17
CA VAL A 190 34.61 54.47 6.46
C VAL A 190 35.41 55.26 7.47
N THR A 191 36.72 55.01 7.55
CA THR A 191 37.62 55.70 8.49
C THR A 191 37.94 57.14 8.08
N SER A 192 37.74 57.52 6.81
CA SER A 192 37.85 58.92 6.35
C SER A 192 36.83 59.89 7.01
N LYS A 193 35.71 59.37 7.56
CA LYS A 193 34.77 60.13 8.39
C LYS A 193 35.16 60.21 9.87
N SER A 194 36.09 59.37 10.34
CA SER A 194 36.52 59.35 11.75
C SER A 194 37.65 60.35 12.05
N HIS A 195 38.25 60.95 11.02
CA HIS A 195 39.36 61.90 11.10
C HIS A 195 39.03 63.30 10.54
N SER A 196 37.74 63.64 10.38
CA SER A 196 37.29 65.00 10.07
C SER A 196 36.31 65.53 11.11
#